data_AF-A0A1F7DA51-F1
#
_entry.id   AF-A0A1F7DA51-F1
#
_cell.length_a   1.000
_cell.length_b   1.000
_cell.length_c   1.000
_cell.angle_alpha   90.00
_cell.angle_beta   90.00
_cell.angle_gamma   90.00
#
_symmetry.space_group_name_H-M   'P 1'
#
loop_
_entity.id
_entity.type
_entity.pdbx_description
1 polymer ?
#
loop_
_entity_poly.entity_id
_entity_poly.type
_entity_poly.pdbx_seq_one_letter_code
_entity_poly.pdbx_strand_id
1 'polypeptide(L)'
;MRPLLFAATALTLLCMSPLAYAEPGASSVSSASSGSGGDIWAVRSARAASFGPRWTSFAPLYASWMTKWQKAHSKLTAHIARCHDSVRSANRDTLLTVTLQCERTQLLTEKDALTIEREIIAQWPNLSEDRAADMLAKIDALSSAMQTVVDGIDAHVFPTLAALRDVRRNLLTQYRQPYWLAGAHLRVDISRTWVAHLLLTLQAALDEGTPTSEGAQALGEAVSCYTTTERMLENGAGETTVDRVSAAVSEARALFTHCRAFLDEAQRLSASSSSASSQ
;
A
#
# COMPACT_ATOMS: atom_id res chain seq x y z
N MET A 1 12.64 -2.14 23.44
CA MET A 1 13.33 -1.34 22.40
C MET A 1 13.52 -2.06 21.06
N ARG A 2 14.09 -3.28 20.96
CA ARG A 2 14.13 -4.05 19.68
C ARG A 2 12.81 -4.14 18.89
N PRO A 3 11.61 -4.31 19.51
CA PRO A 3 10.34 -4.32 18.76
C PRO A 3 10.00 -2.99 18.05
N LEU A 4 10.50 -1.84 18.55
CA LEU A 4 10.26 -0.52 17.96
C LEU A 4 10.95 -0.37 16.59
N LEU A 5 12.19 -0.89 16.46
CA LEU A 5 12.93 -0.86 15.21
C LEU A 5 12.31 -1.76 14.13
N PHE A 6 11.81 -2.94 14.52
CA PHE A 6 11.10 -3.84 13.60
C PHE A 6 9.80 -3.22 13.10
N ALA A 7 9.05 -2.53 13.95
CA ALA A 7 7.83 -1.85 13.53
C ALA A 7 8.11 -0.67 12.59
N ALA A 8 9.12 0.15 12.91
CA ALA A 8 9.50 1.28 12.06
C ALA A 8 10.05 0.83 10.68
N THR A 9 10.84 -0.23 10.64
CA THR A 9 11.39 -0.79 9.38
C THR A 9 10.35 -1.54 8.54
N ALA A 10 9.45 -2.30 9.16
CA ALA A 10 8.35 -2.96 8.46
C ALA A 10 7.43 -1.94 7.79
N LEU A 11 7.11 -0.84 8.46
CA LEU A 11 6.29 0.23 7.90
C LEU A 11 6.99 0.95 6.72
N THR A 12 8.32 1.15 6.77
CA THR A 12 9.05 1.76 5.65
C THR A 12 9.05 0.85 4.41
N LEU A 13 9.08 -0.47 4.60
CA LEU A 13 9.00 -1.47 3.52
C LEU A 13 7.61 -1.58 2.92
N LEU A 14 6.56 -1.50 3.74
CA LEU A 14 5.15 -1.56 3.31
C LEU A 14 4.71 -0.32 2.53
N CYS A 15 5.23 0.87 2.86
CA CYS A 15 4.99 2.08 2.08
C CYS A 15 5.78 2.13 0.76
N MET A 16 6.61 1.12 0.46
CA MET A 16 7.48 1.08 -0.71
C MET A 16 6.98 0.24 -1.88
N SER A 17 5.74 -0.25 -1.82
CA SER A 17 5.08 -0.83 -2.99
C SER A 17 4.74 0.27 -3.99
N PRO A 18 5.39 0.32 -5.18
CA PRO A 18 5.11 1.36 -6.16
C PRO A 18 3.79 1.05 -6.87
N LEU A 19 2.80 1.93 -6.79
CA LEU A 19 1.99 2.21 -7.97
C LEU A 19 2.85 3.12 -8.83
N ALA A 20 3.55 2.53 -9.80
CA ALA A 20 4.16 3.31 -10.85
C ALA A 20 3.03 3.99 -11.65
N TYR A 21 3.16 5.31 -11.80
CA TYR A 21 2.37 6.28 -12.57
C TYR A 21 1.28 7.07 -11.85
N ALA A 22 1.64 8.31 -11.47
CA ALA A 22 0.94 9.55 -11.86
C ALA A 22 1.86 10.75 -11.58
N GLU A 23 2.08 11.61 -12.59
CA GLU A 23 2.83 12.87 -12.48
C GLU A 23 2.05 13.95 -11.70
N PRO A 24 2.74 14.95 -11.11
CA PRO A 24 2.15 15.86 -10.13
C PRO A 24 1.40 17.04 -10.79
N GLY A 25 0.16 17.24 -10.38
CA GLY A 25 -0.61 18.48 -10.57
C GLY A 25 -0.88 19.14 -9.22
N ALA A 26 -0.53 20.41 -9.09
CA ALA A 26 -0.48 21.16 -7.83
C ALA A 26 -1.85 21.41 -7.15
N SER A 27 -1.81 21.32 -5.82
CA SER A 27 -2.51 22.10 -4.79
C SER A 27 -4.05 22.20 -4.77
N SER A 28 -4.66 21.77 -3.67
CA SER A 28 -5.22 22.69 -2.64
C SER A 28 -5.67 21.87 -1.42
N VAL A 29 -5.28 22.33 -0.23
CA VAL A 29 -5.61 21.69 1.05
C VAL A 29 -6.90 22.31 1.57
N SER A 30 -7.90 21.47 1.81
CA SER A 30 -9.09 21.85 2.59
C SER A 30 -9.07 21.06 3.89
N SER A 31 -8.94 21.77 5.01
CA SER A 31 -9.06 21.22 6.35
C SER A 31 -10.53 21.16 6.74
N ALA A 32 -11.03 19.96 7.06
CA ALA A 32 -12.28 19.79 7.78
C ALA A 32 -12.01 19.00 9.06
N SER A 33 -12.33 19.61 10.20
CA SER A 33 -12.38 18.98 11.51
C SER A 33 -13.81 18.62 11.89
N SER A 34 -13.97 17.53 12.64
CA SER A 34 -15.05 17.18 13.59
C SER A 34 -14.95 15.68 13.81
N GLY A 35 -14.95 15.08 14.99
CA GLY A 35 -15.45 15.50 16.28
C GLY A 35 -16.02 14.23 16.94
N SER A 36 -15.22 13.60 17.80
CA SER A 36 -15.69 12.64 18.82
C SER A 36 -14.59 12.58 19.87
N GLY A 37 -14.84 13.18 21.04
CA GLY A 37 -13.93 13.21 22.18
C GLY A 37 -13.80 11.85 22.87
N GLY A 38 -13.63 10.77 22.10
CA GLY A 38 -13.19 9.49 22.61
C GLY A 38 -11.70 9.55 22.92
N ASP A 39 -11.27 8.80 23.94
CA ASP A 39 -9.85 8.62 24.22
C ASP A 39 -9.14 8.09 22.96
N ILE A 40 -8.29 8.92 22.35
CA ILE A 40 -7.57 8.59 21.11
C ILE A 40 -6.68 7.35 21.30
N TRP A 41 -6.20 7.10 22.52
CA TRP A 41 -5.42 5.92 22.85
C TRP A 41 -6.28 4.65 22.84
N ALA A 42 -7.54 4.73 23.27
CA ALA A 42 -8.48 3.62 23.15
C ALA A 42 -8.77 3.28 21.68
N VAL A 43 -8.92 4.28 20.81
CA VAL A 43 -9.12 4.09 19.36
C VAL A 43 -7.89 3.40 18.74
N ARG A 44 -6.68 3.87 19.07
CA ARG A 44 -5.42 3.27 18.63
C ARG A 44 -5.29 1.83 19.11
N SER A 45 -5.61 1.58 20.38
CA SER A 45 -5.58 0.25 21.01
C SER A 45 -6.51 -0.73 20.30
N ALA A 46 -7.76 -0.34 20.04
CA ALA A 46 -8.72 -1.15 19.29
C ALA A 46 -8.21 -1.50 17.89
N ARG A 47 -7.66 -0.52 17.16
CA ARG A 47 -7.11 -0.72 15.81
C ARG A 47 -5.90 -1.67 15.81
N ALA A 48 -4.98 -1.52 16.77
CA ALA A 48 -3.76 -2.30 16.85
C ALA A 48 -3.89 -3.59 17.70
N ALA A 49 -5.09 -3.95 18.14
CA ALA A 49 -5.34 -5.08 19.02
C ALA A 49 -4.78 -6.38 18.43
N SER A 50 -3.87 -7.04 19.15
CA SER A 50 -3.18 -8.26 18.70
C SER A 50 -2.41 -8.13 17.38
N PHE A 51 -2.13 -6.91 16.91
CA PHE A 51 -1.46 -6.69 15.63
C PHE A 51 -0.06 -7.32 15.59
N GLY A 52 0.77 -7.08 16.61
CA GLY A 52 2.15 -7.61 16.66
C GLY A 52 2.25 -9.14 16.51
N PRO A 53 1.55 -9.93 17.36
CA PRO A 53 1.51 -11.39 17.21
C PRO A 53 0.98 -11.85 15.85
N ARG A 54 -0.12 -11.27 15.37
CA ARG A 54 -0.71 -11.65 14.06
C ARG A 54 0.22 -11.31 12.90
N TRP A 55 0.86 -10.14 12.94
CA TRP A 55 1.86 -9.73 11.96
C TRP A 55 3.05 -10.70 11.95
N THR A 56 3.51 -11.15 13.12
CA THR A 56 4.63 -12.10 13.20
C THR A 56 4.32 -13.41 12.47
N SER A 57 3.10 -13.93 12.60
CA SER A 57 2.64 -15.11 11.85
C SER A 57 2.40 -14.83 10.36
N PHE A 58 1.98 -13.62 10.02
CA PHE A 58 1.66 -13.19 8.65
C PHE A 58 2.90 -12.80 7.83
N ALA A 59 3.96 -12.29 8.47
CA ALA A 59 5.13 -11.74 7.80
C ALA A 59 5.81 -12.72 6.81
N PRO A 60 5.94 -14.04 7.10
CA PRO A 60 6.45 -15.00 6.11
C PRO A 60 5.53 -15.14 4.89
N LEU A 61 4.22 -15.10 5.08
CA LEU A 61 3.23 -15.13 3.99
C LEU A 61 3.35 -13.87 3.13
N TYR A 62 3.46 -12.70 3.77
CA TYR A 62 3.67 -11.42 3.10
C TYR A 62 4.98 -11.41 2.28
N ALA A 63 6.08 -11.90 2.83
CA ALA A 63 7.36 -11.98 2.11
C ALA A 63 7.30 -12.92 0.90
N SER A 64 6.63 -14.08 1.05
CA SER A 64 6.36 -15.00 -0.06
C SER A 64 5.50 -14.34 -1.14
N TRP A 65 4.42 -13.67 -0.73
CA TRP A 65 3.54 -12.91 -1.61
C TRP A 65 4.30 -11.82 -2.38
N MET A 66 5.10 -10.99 -1.70
CA MET A 66 5.92 -9.95 -2.33
C MET A 66 6.85 -10.52 -3.41
N THR A 67 7.47 -11.67 -3.14
CA THR A 67 8.34 -12.35 -4.10
C THR A 67 7.54 -12.83 -5.34
N LYS A 68 6.36 -13.43 -5.12
CA LYS A 68 5.46 -13.84 -6.21
C LYS A 68 4.99 -12.64 -7.03
N TRP A 69 4.61 -11.56 -6.36
CA TRP A 69 4.16 -10.32 -6.98
C TRP A 69 5.26 -9.67 -7.83
N GLN A 70 6.47 -9.53 -7.30
CA GLN A 70 7.63 -9.01 -8.05
C GLN A 70 7.94 -9.87 -9.28
N LYS A 71 7.83 -11.19 -9.16
CA LYS A 71 8.01 -12.12 -10.28
C LYS A 71 6.90 -11.95 -11.34
N ALA A 72 5.65 -11.81 -10.93
CA ALA A 72 4.54 -11.56 -11.86
C ALA A 72 4.69 -10.20 -12.57
N HIS A 73 5.04 -9.16 -11.82
CA HIS A 73 5.26 -7.82 -12.35
C HIS A 73 6.42 -7.77 -13.35
N SER A 74 7.56 -8.37 -13.03
CA SER A 74 8.70 -8.44 -13.95
C SER A 74 8.38 -9.24 -15.22
N LYS A 75 7.62 -10.34 -15.12
CA LYS A 75 7.11 -11.08 -16.30
C LYS A 75 6.22 -10.20 -17.17
N LEU A 76 5.30 -9.46 -16.56
CA LEU A 76 4.39 -8.55 -17.25
C LEU A 76 5.17 -7.44 -17.98
N THR A 77 6.09 -6.77 -17.30
CA THR A 77 6.93 -5.71 -17.90
C THR A 77 7.75 -6.25 -19.07
N ALA A 78 8.36 -7.43 -18.91
CA ALA A 78 9.11 -8.08 -19.99
C ALA A 78 8.21 -8.47 -21.17
N HIS A 79 6.97 -8.88 -20.91
CA HIS A 79 5.98 -9.19 -21.94
C HIS A 79 5.54 -7.94 -22.69
N ILE A 80 5.25 -6.84 -21.99
CA ILE A 80 4.90 -5.54 -22.60
C ILE A 80 6.00 -5.08 -23.55
N ALA A 81 7.26 -5.17 -23.13
CA ALA A 81 8.41 -4.82 -23.98
C ALA A 81 8.46 -5.68 -25.26
N ARG A 82 8.37 -7.00 -25.14
CA ARG A 82 8.34 -7.90 -26.31
C ARG A 82 7.14 -7.63 -27.21
N CYS A 83 5.99 -7.34 -26.64
CA CYS A 83 4.78 -7.05 -27.39
C CYS A 83 4.87 -5.76 -28.18
N HIS A 84 5.47 -4.73 -27.59
CA HIS A 84 5.73 -3.49 -28.29
C HIS A 84 6.63 -3.70 -29.52
N ASP A 85 7.68 -4.50 -29.41
CA ASP A 85 8.55 -4.84 -30.54
C ASP A 85 7.83 -5.71 -31.59
N SER A 86 7.00 -6.66 -31.15
CA SER A 86 6.20 -7.52 -32.03
C SER A 86 5.15 -6.74 -32.82
N VAL A 87 4.50 -5.76 -32.18
CA VAL A 87 3.51 -4.89 -32.84
C VAL A 87 4.19 -3.96 -33.85
N ARG A 88 5.40 -3.47 -33.56
CA ARG A 88 6.16 -2.63 -34.49
C ARG A 88 6.66 -3.37 -35.73
N SER A 89 6.99 -4.65 -35.59
CA SER A 89 7.44 -5.49 -36.71
C SER A 89 6.29 -6.14 -37.48
N ALA A 90 5.05 -6.04 -36.97
CA ALA A 90 3.88 -6.60 -37.64
C ALA A 90 3.50 -5.80 -38.90
N ASN A 91 3.18 -6.53 -39.96
CA ASN A 91 2.63 -5.96 -41.19
C ASN A 91 1.14 -5.65 -41.03
N ARG A 92 0.56 -4.89 -41.97
CA ARG A 92 -0.86 -4.50 -41.95
C ARG A 92 -1.81 -5.69 -41.71
N ASP A 93 -1.55 -6.82 -42.36
CA ASP A 93 -2.44 -7.99 -42.33
C ASP A 93 -2.34 -8.79 -41.02
N THR A 94 -1.20 -8.73 -40.32
CA THR A 94 -0.97 -9.47 -39.07
C THR A 94 -1.09 -8.60 -37.82
N LEU A 95 -1.16 -7.28 -37.97
CA LEU A 95 -1.15 -6.30 -36.88
C LEU A 95 -2.27 -6.56 -35.86
N LEU A 96 -3.49 -6.85 -36.32
CA LEU A 96 -4.63 -7.13 -35.44
C LEU A 96 -4.37 -8.41 -34.62
N THR A 97 -4.00 -9.50 -35.28
CA THR A 97 -3.74 -10.79 -34.63
C THR A 97 -2.64 -10.70 -33.59
N VAL A 98 -1.51 -10.06 -33.93
CA VAL A 98 -0.39 -9.85 -33.00
C VAL A 98 -0.83 -9.01 -31.81
N THR A 99 -1.60 -7.94 -32.04
CA THR A 99 -2.09 -7.07 -30.96
C THR A 99 -3.04 -7.83 -30.01
N LEU A 100 -3.95 -8.63 -30.54
CA LEU A 100 -4.89 -9.44 -29.75
C LEU A 100 -4.16 -10.50 -28.92
N GLN A 101 -3.19 -11.20 -29.50
CA GLN A 101 -2.39 -12.20 -28.78
C GLN A 101 -1.57 -11.55 -27.64
N CYS A 102 -1.03 -10.37 -27.90
CA CYS A 102 -0.32 -9.56 -26.90
C CYS A 102 -1.23 -9.18 -25.74
N GLU A 103 -2.41 -8.65 -26.04
CA GLU A 103 -3.39 -8.25 -25.03
C GLU A 103 -3.86 -9.44 -24.20
N ARG A 104 -4.23 -10.55 -24.87
CA ARG A 104 -4.65 -11.78 -24.20
C ARG A 104 -3.64 -12.24 -23.15
N THR A 105 -2.37 -12.31 -23.53
CA THR A 105 -1.30 -12.79 -22.63
C THR A 105 -1.07 -11.82 -21.47
N GLN A 106 -1.17 -10.50 -21.74
CA GLN A 106 -1.10 -9.48 -20.72
C GLN A 106 -2.23 -9.63 -19.70
N LEU A 107 -3.49 -9.73 -20.16
CA LEU A 107 -4.67 -9.85 -19.31
C LEU A 107 -4.63 -11.11 -18.45
N LEU A 108 -4.21 -12.26 -19.01
CA LEU A 108 -4.04 -13.50 -18.24
C LEU A 108 -2.99 -13.36 -17.14
N THR A 109 -1.84 -12.76 -17.46
CA THR A 109 -0.75 -12.53 -16.48
C THR A 109 -1.22 -11.62 -15.34
N GLU A 110 -1.98 -10.58 -15.66
CA GLU A 110 -2.55 -9.68 -14.66
C GLU A 110 -3.61 -10.38 -13.80
N LYS A 111 -4.46 -11.23 -14.40
CA LYS A 111 -5.47 -12.01 -13.66
C LYS A 111 -4.84 -12.97 -12.65
N ASP A 112 -3.74 -13.62 -13.01
CA ASP A 112 -2.99 -14.48 -12.10
C ASP A 112 -2.42 -13.67 -10.92
N ALA A 113 -1.92 -12.46 -11.16
CA ALA A 113 -1.44 -11.57 -10.11
C ALA A 113 -2.58 -11.13 -9.17
N LEU A 114 -3.76 -10.80 -9.72
CA LEU A 114 -4.95 -10.44 -8.93
C LEU A 114 -5.43 -11.60 -8.05
N THR A 115 -5.32 -12.84 -8.51
CA THR A 115 -5.68 -14.03 -7.71
C THR A 115 -4.76 -14.15 -6.49
N ILE A 116 -3.46 -13.96 -6.68
CA ILE A 116 -2.46 -13.97 -5.60
C ILE A 116 -2.70 -12.81 -4.62
N GLU A 117 -3.09 -11.64 -5.12
CA GLU A 117 -3.41 -10.48 -4.29
C GLU A 117 -4.69 -10.67 -3.47
N ARG A 118 -5.72 -11.31 -4.04
CA ARG A 118 -6.95 -11.67 -3.34
C ARG A 118 -6.67 -12.52 -2.09
N GLU A 119 -5.82 -13.53 -2.24
CA GLU A 119 -5.47 -14.47 -1.16
C GLU A 119 -4.78 -13.77 0.03
N ILE A 120 -3.94 -12.77 -0.24
CA ILE A 120 -3.19 -12.08 0.82
C ILE A 120 -4.07 -11.06 1.57
N ILE A 121 -4.97 -10.37 0.87
CA ILE A 121 -5.84 -9.34 1.48
C ILE A 121 -6.76 -9.97 2.54
N ALA A 122 -7.31 -11.15 2.26
CA ALA A 122 -8.17 -11.88 3.20
C ALA A 122 -7.45 -12.28 4.51
N GLN A 123 -6.12 -12.34 4.48
CA GLN A 123 -5.29 -12.74 5.63
C GLN A 123 -4.63 -11.54 6.33
N TRP A 124 -4.85 -10.33 5.83
CA TRP A 124 -4.14 -9.16 6.32
C TRP A 124 -4.55 -8.84 7.78
N PRO A 125 -3.60 -8.73 8.72
CA PRO A 125 -3.93 -8.49 10.11
C PRO A 125 -4.47 -7.08 10.34
N ASN A 126 -5.60 -6.99 11.06
CA ASN A 126 -6.20 -5.73 11.53
C ASN A 126 -6.51 -4.74 10.38
N LEU A 127 -6.81 -5.27 9.21
CA LEU A 127 -7.40 -4.52 8.12
C LEU A 127 -8.90 -4.32 8.41
N SER A 128 -9.42 -3.12 8.13
CA SER A 128 -10.86 -2.86 8.21
C SER A 128 -11.64 -3.80 7.29
N GLU A 129 -12.71 -4.41 7.82
CA GLU A 129 -13.58 -5.32 7.05
C GLU A 129 -14.16 -4.63 5.81
N ASP A 130 -14.60 -3.38 5.95
CA ASP A 130 -15.12 -2.58 4.83
C ASP A 130 -14.07 -2.38 3.73
N ARG A 131 -12.82 -2.10 4.12
CA ARG A 131 -11.71 -1.89 3.17
C ARG A 131 -11.28 -3.20 2.51
N ALA A 132 -11.25 -4.29 3.26
CA ALA A 132 -11.01 -5.62 2.71
C ALA A 132 -12.09 -6.00 1.71
N ALA A 133 -13.36 -5.84 2.08
CA ALA A 133 -14.51 -6.18 1.24
C ALA A 133 -14.55 -5.34 -0.05
N ASP A 134 -14.35 -4.02 0.04
CA ASP A 134 -14.31 -3.15 -1.15
C ASP A 134 -13.17 -3.55 -2.10
N MET A 135 -11.96 -3.75 -1.60
CA MET A 135 -10.82 -4.17 -2.43
C MET A 135 -11.05 -5.54 -3.07
N LEU A 136 -11.54 -6.53 -2.32
CA LEU A 136 -11.86 -7.86 -2.85
C LEU A 136 -12.94 -7.77 -3.94
N ALA A 137 -13.98 -6.95 -3.75
CA ALA A 137 -15.00 -6.72 -4.76
C ALA A 137 -14.42 -6.08 -6.04
N LYS A 138 -13.47 -5.14 -5.92
CA LYS A 138 -12.80 -4.54 -7.10
C LYS A 138 -11.89 -5.54 -7.81
N ILE A 139 -11.17 -6.39 -7.08
CA ILE A 139 -10.37 -7.48 -7.66
C ILE A 139 -11.28 -8.41 -8.48
N ASP A 140 -12.42 -8.79 -7.93
CA ASP A 140 -13.35 -9.73 -8.57
C ASP A 140 -13.98 -9.15 -9.83
N ALA A 141 -14.43 -7.90 -9.75
CA ALA A 141 -14.97 -7.17 -10.89
C ALA A 141 -13.92 -7.02 -12.01
N LEU A 142 -12.69 -6.64 -11.67
CA LEU A 142 -11.61 -6.49 -12.66
C LEU A 142 -11.21 -7.83 -13.27
N SER A 143 -11.06 -8.88 -12.47
CA SER A 143 -10.72 -10.24 -12.92
C SER A 143 -11.78 -10.78 -13.88
N SER A 144 -13.07 -10.58 -13.57
CA SER A 144 -14.19 -10.97 -14.44
C SER A 144 -14.20 -10.18 -15.75
N ALA A 145 -13.96 -8.86 -15.70
CA ALA A 145 -13.88 -8.04 -16.90
C ALA A 145 -12.70 -8.45 -17.79
N MET A 146 -11.52 -8.71 -17.22
CA MET A 146 -10.35 -9.22 -17.94
C MET A 146 -10.65 -10.56 -18.63
N GLN A 147 -11.31 -11.49 -17.92
CA GLN A 147 -11.69 -12.78 -18.50
C GLN A 147 -12.67 -12.60 -19.66
N THR A 148 -13.65 -11.71 -19.54
CA THR A 148 -14.61 -11.42 -20.62
C THR A 148 -13.90 -10.92 -21.88
N VAL A 149 -12.87 -10.08 -21.73
CA VAL A 149 -12.06 -9.61 -22.86
C VAL A 149 -11.24 -10.76 -23.47
N VAL A 150 -10.63 -11.62 -22.64
CA VAL A 150 -9.91 -12.82 -23.10
C VAL A 150 -10.83 -13.74 -23.89
N ASP A 151 -12.03 -14.02 -23.37
CA ASP A 151 -13.02 -14.88 -24.03
C ASP A 151 -13.46 -14.28 -25.37
N GLY A 152 -13.63 -12.95 -25.44
CA GLY A 152 -13.89 -12.25 -26.69
C GLY A 152 -12.76 -12.37 -27.71
N ILE A 153 -11.49 -12.31 -27.25
CA ILE A 153 -10.33 -12.52 -28.12
C ILE A 153 -10.34 -13.95 -28.68
N ASP A 154 -10.56 -14.94 -27.82
CA ASP A 154 -10.55 -16.36 -28.19
C ASP A 154 -11.72 -16.74 -29.10
N ALA A 155 -12.86 -16.07 -28.95
CA ALA A 155 -14.02 -16.18 -29.83
C ALA A 155 -13.92 -15.29 -31.09
N HIS A 156 -12.79 -14.62 -31.32
CA HIS A 156 -12.54 -13.73 -32.46
C HIS A 156 -13.58 -12.61 -32.66
N VAL A 157 -14.16 -12.09 -31.57
CA VAL A 157 -15.24 -11.08 -31.64
C VAL A 157 -14.74 -9.65 -31.91
N PHE A 158 -13.42 -9.45 -31.98
CA PHE A 158 -12.80 -8.14 -32.21
C PHE A 158 -12.44 -7.95 -33.69
N PRO A 159 -13.29 -7.29 -34.50
CA PRO A 159 -13.06 -7.17 -35.94
C PRO A 159 -11.99 -6.13 -36.29
N THR A 160 -11.67 -5.22 -35.37
CA THR A 160 -10.77 -4.08 -35.63
C THR A 160 -9.95 -3.70 -34.40
N LEU A 161 -8.83 -3.02 -34.64
CA LEU A 161 -8.03 -2.40 -33.57
C LEU A 161 -8.80 -1.31 -32.82
N ALA A 162 -9.75 -0.63 -33.47
CA ALA A 162 -10.57 0.40 -32.82
C ALA A 162 -11.47 -0.22 -31.74
N ALA A 163 -12.14 -1.33 -32.05
CA ALA A 163 -12.97 -2.06 -31.07
C ALA A 163 -12.14 -2.50 -29.85
N LEU A 164 -10.92 -2.98 -30.06
CA LEU A 164 -10.02 -3.35 -28.96
C LEU A 164 -9.60 -2.13 -28.11
N ARG A 165 -9.34 -0.97 -28.74
CA ARG A 165 -9.02 0.28 -28.03
C ARG A 165 -10.17 0.75 -27.15
N ASP A 166 -11.40 0.62 -27.62
CA ASP A 166 -12.60 0.99 -26.87
C ASP A 166 -12.78 0.11 -25.64
N VAL A 167 -12.61 -1.21 -25.80
CA VAL A 167 -12.62 -2.15 -24.68
C VAL A 167 -11.51 -1.86 -23.68
N ARG A 168 -10.29 -1.57 -24.13
CA ARG A 168 -9.18 -1.17 -23.24
C ARG A 168 -9.52 0.08 -22.42
N ARG A 169 -10.16 1.07 -23.05
CA ARG A 169 -10.59 2.31 -22.37
C ARG A 169 -11.66 2.03 -21.33
N ASN A 170 -12.62 1.16 -21.64
CA ASN A 170 -13.66 0.75 -20.70
C ASN A 170 -13.04 -0.06 -19.54
N LEU A 171 -12.13 -0.99 -19.83
CA LEU A 171 -11.41 -1.75 -18.81
C LEU A 171 -10.63 -0.83 -17.86
N LEU A 172 -9.97 0.19 -18.40
CA LEU A 172 -9.24 1.18 -17.62
C LEU A 172 -10.17 1.98 -16.68
N THR A 173 -11.20 2.59 -17.24
CA THR A 173 -12.05 3.55 -16.52
C THR A 173 -13.03 2.87 -15.55
N GLN A 174 -13.64 1.76 -15.95
CA GLN A 174 -14.69 1.11 -15.16
C GLN A 174 -14.15 0.12 -14.13
N TYR A 175 -12.94 -0.42 -14.35
CA TYR A 175 -12.42 -1.51 -13.52
C TYR A 175 -11.04 -1.23 -12.93
N ARG A 176 -10.05 -0.82 -13.74
CA ARG A 176 -8.68 -0.60 -13.23
C ARG A 176 -8.59 0.61 -12.31
N GLN A 177 -9.19 1.74 -12.67
CA GLN A 177 -9.17 2.95 -11.84
C GLN A 177 -9.83 2.73 -10.46
N PRO A 178 -11.06 2.16 -10.37
CA PRO A 178 -11.65 1.81 -9.07
C PRO A 178 -10.79 0.84 -8.26
N TYR A 179 -10.20 -0.16 -8.91
CA TYR A 179 -9.26 -1.08 -8.27
C TYR A 179 -8.04 -0.36 -7.69
N TRP A 180 -7.42 0.56 -8.44
CA TRP A 180 -6.28 1.34 -7.95
C TRP A 180 -6.65 2.25 -6.77
N LEU A 181 -7.85 2.83 -6.79
CA LEU A 181 -8.35 3.66 -5.70
C LEU A 181 -8.58 2.83 -4.43
N ALA A 182 -9.25 1.68 -4.55
CA ALA A 182 -9.45 0.76 -3.44
C ALA A 182 -8.10 0.30 -2.87
N GLY A 183 -7.14 -0.06 -3.73
CA GLY A 183 -5.78 -0.42 -3.32
C GLY A 183 -5.03 0.73 -2.62
N ALA A 184 -5.25 1.98 -3.02
CA ALA A 184 -4.69 3.14 -2.35
C ALA A 184 -5.27 3.34 -0.95
N HIS A 185 -6.59 3.21 -0.79
CA HIS A 185 -7.24 3.23 0.52
C HIS A 185 -6.81 2.08 1.43
N LEU A 186 -6.62 0.89 0.86
CA LEU A 186 -6.11 -0.27 1.58
C LEU A 186 -4.74 0.05 2.20
N ARG A 187 -3.83 0.63 1.41
CA ARG A 187 -2.50 1.05 1.92
C ARG A 187 -2.60 2.06 3.04
N VAL A 188 -3.48 3.06 2.92
CA VAL A 188 -3.74 4.02 4.01
C VAL A 188 -4.18 3.30 5.29
N ASP A 189 -5.13 2.38 5.20
CA ASP A 189 -5.64 1.66 6.38
C ASP A 189 -4.57 0.79 7.04
N ILE A 190 -3.78 0.09 6.22
CA ILE A 190 -2.61 -0.70 6.66
C ILE A 190 -1.61 0.21 7.38
N SER A 191 -1.24 1.34 6.77
CA SER A 191 -0.31 2.29 7.37
C SER A 191 -0.83 2.83 8.70
N ARG A 192 -2.12 3.18 8.79
CA ARG A 192 -2.74 3.63 10.05
C ARG A 192 -2.64 2.59 11.16
N THR A 193 -2.84 1.32 10.87
CA THR A 193 -2.70 0.24 11.85
C THR A 193 -1.26 0.13 12.38
N TRP A 194 -0.27 0.26 11.51
CA TRP A 194 1.14 0.34 11.92
C TRP A 194 1.46 1.57 12.75
N VAL A 195 0.96 2.76 12.36
CA VAL A 195 1.15 4.00 13.12
C VAL A 195 0.57 3.86 14.52
N ALA A 196 -0.66 3.36 14.62
CA ALA A 196 -1.33 3.13 15.90
C ALA A 196 -0.53 2.16 16.78
N HIS A 197 -0.06 1.04 16.23
CA HIS A 197 0.78 0.10 16.96
C HIS A 197 2.09 0.74 17.47
N LEU A 198 2.74 1.53 16.62
CA LEU A 198 3.97 2.23 16.99
C LEU A 198 3.72 3.25 18.10
N LEU A 199 2.69 4.09 17.98
CA LEU A 199 2.32 5.08 18.98
C LEU A 199 2.02 4.45 20.33
N LEU A 200 1.29 3.33 20.38
CA LEU A 200 1.04 2.59 21.63
C LEU A 200 2.34 2.06 22.25
N THR A 201 3.26 1.57 21.43
CA THR A 201 4.56 1.05 21.91
C THR A 201 5.44 2.18 22.46
N LEU A 202 5.38 3.37 21.85
CA LEU A 202 6.08 4.56 22.34
C LEU A 202 5.47 5.09 23.63
N GLN A 203 4.14 5.08 23.75
CA GLN A 203 3.44 5.48 24.97
C GLN A 203 3.82 4.54 26.13
N ALA A 204 3.79 3.23 25.92
CA ALA A 204 4.23 2.26 26.93
C ALA A 204 5.69 2.50 27.35
N ALA A 205 6.58 2.83 26.41
CA ALA A 205 7.97 3.13 26.72
C ALA A 205 8.16 4.43 27.54
N LEU A 206 7.28 5.41 27.35
CA LEU A 206 7.24 6.63 28.18
C LEU A 206 6.72 6.30 29.59
N ASP A 207 5.67 5.48 29.70
CA ASP A 207 5.03 5.12 30.97
C ASP A 207 5.92 4.21 31.84
N GLU A 208 6.68 3.29 31.23
CA GLU A 208 7.68 2.43 31.90
C GLU A 208 8.88 3.23 32.43
N GLY A 209 9.05 4.47 31.98
CA GLY A 209 10.12 5.39 32.38
C GLY A 209 11.41 5.19 31.59
N THR A 210 11.78 6.18 30.77
CA THR A 210 13.14 6.27 30.22
C THR A 210 14.13 6.75 31.27
N PRO A 211 15.34 6.15 31.34
CA PRO A 211 16.32 6.46 32.39
C PRO A 211 16.90 7.87 32.34
N THR A 212 16.74 8.63 31.24
CA THR A 212 17.22 10.00 31.11
C THR A 212 16.10 10.96 30.69
N SER A 213 16.15 12.21 31.17
CA SER A 213 15.24 13.28 30.77
C SER A 213 15.31 13.59 29.28
N GLU A 214 16.52 13.55 28.70
CA GLU A 214 16.75 13.75 27.27
C GLU A 214 16.12 12.63 26.43
N GLY A 215 16.20 11.38 26.89
CA GLY A 215 15.56 10.23 26.23
C GLY A 215 14.03 10.35 26.24
N ALA A 216 13.46 10.81 27.36
CA ALA A 216 12.03 11.07 27.48
C ALA A 216 11.56 12.16 26.49
N GLN A 217 12.35 13.24 26.36
CA GLN A 217 12.06 14.32 25.42
C GLN A 217 12.08 13.81 23.97
N ALA A 218 13.12 13.07 23.57
CA ALA A 218 13.23 12.51 22.22
C ALA A 218 12.07 11.56 21.88
N LEU A 219 11.62 10.73 22.84
CA LEU A 219 10.42 9.91 22.67
C LEU A 219 9.15 10.75 22.52
N GLY A 220 8.99 11.81 23.31
CA GLY A 220 7.86 12.73 23.20
C GLY A 220 7.80 13.41 21.82
N GLU A 221 8.94 13.84 21.29
CA GLU A 221 9.08 14.39 19.94
C GLU A 221 8.69 13.34 18.87
N ALA A 222 9.13 12.08 19.04
CA ALA A 222 8.73 10.99 18.15
C ALA A 222 7.21 10.76 18.18
N VAL A 223 6.58 10.73 19.36
CA VAL A 223 5.11 10.58 19.50
C VAL A 223 4.36 11.71 18.81
N SER A 224 4.80 12.96 18.99
CA SER A 224 4.22 14.13 18.33
C SER A 224 4.34 14.02 16.80
N CYS A 225 5.52 13.63 16.32
CA CYS A 225 5.78 13.45 14.89
C CYS A 225 4.88 12.36 14.28
N TYR A 226 4.80 11.17 14.89
CA TYR A 226 3.94 10.09 14.39
C TYR A 226 2.44 10.38 14.49
N THR A 227 2.02 11.18 15.48
CA THR A 227 0.63 11.66 15.55
C THR A 227 0.30 12.60 14.40
N THR A 228 1.27 13.40 13.94
CA THR A 228 1.11 14.22 12.73
C THR A 228 0.97 13.34 11.50
N THR A 229 1.78 12.28 11.41
CA THR A 229 1.66 11.32 10.31
C THR A 229 0.34 10.56 10.29
N GLU A 230 -0.17 10.15 11.46
CA GLU A 230 -1.50 9.55 11.61
C GLU A 230 -2.58 10.46 11.01
N ARG A 231 -2.54 11.77 11.33
CA ARG A 231 -3.49 12.76 10.79
C ARG A 231 -3.40 12.90 9.27
N MET A 232 -2.20 12.85 8.68
CA MET A 232 -2.04 12.90 7.23
C MET A 232 -2.67 11.69 6.54
N LEU A 233 -2.51 10.50 7.13
CA LEU A 233 -3.14 9.29 6.65
C LEU A 233 -4.67 9.34 6.81
N GLU A 234 -5.18 9.94 7.89
CA GLU A 234 -6.61 10.15 8.09
C GLU A 234 -7.23 11.05 7.02
N ASN A 235 -6.55 12.14 6.68
CA ASN A 235 -6.97 13.02 5.59
C ASN A 235 -7.00 12.24 4.26
N GLY A 236 -5.94 11.46 3.97
CA GLY A 236 -5.86 10.63 2.78
C GLY A 236 -6.93 9.53 2.70
N ALA A 237 -7.48 9.07 3.83
CA ALA A 237 -8.54 8.07 3.86
C ALA A 237 -9.88 8.58 3.30
N GLY A 238 -10.09 9.90 3.31
CA GLY A 238 -11.30 10.56 2.82
C GLY A 238 -11.24 11.03 1.36
N GLU A 239 -10.07 10.95 0.71
CA GLU A 239 -9.89 11.40 -0.68
C GLU A 239 -10.50 10.43 -1.69
N THR A 240 -11.03 10.93 -2.81
CA THR A 240 -11.74 10.11 -3.80
C THR A 240 -10.94 9.82 -5.06
N THR A 241 -9.69 10.30 -5.16
CA THR A 241 -8.84 10.12 -6.33
C THR A 241 -7.53 9.43 -5.97
N VAL A 242 -7.06 8.56 -6.86
CA VAL A 242 -5.82 7.78 -6.65
C VAL A 242 -4.64 8.70 -6.38
N ASP A 243 -4.52 9.81 -7.11
CA ASP A 243 -3.40 10.74 -7.02
C ASP A 243 -3.34 11.41 -5.65
N ARG A 244 -4.50 11.84 -5.12
CA ARG A 244 -4.55 12.49 -3.81
C ARG A 244 -4.31 11.53 -2.66
N VAL A 245 -4.88 10.32 -2.73
CA VAL A 245 -4.60 9.27 -1.74
C VAL A 245 -3.11 8.90 -1.78
N SER A 246 -2.53 8.78 -2.98
CA SER A 246 -1.11 8.44 -3.16
C SER A 246 -0.17 9.56 -2.70
N ALA A 247 -0.53 10.82 -2.93
CA ALA A 247 0.19 11.97 -2.40
C ALA A 247 0.19 11.97 -0.87
N ALA A 248 -0.97 11.79 -0.24
CA ALA A 248 -1.08 11.71 1.22
C ALA A 248 -0.22 10.57 1.80
N VAL A 249 -0.23 9.38 1.16
CA VAL A 249 0.62 8.25 1.56
C VAL A 249 2.11 8.58 1.38
N SER A 250 2.49 9.21 0.28
CA SER A 250 3.88 9.59 0.00
C SER A 250 4.41 10.63 0.98
N GLU A 251 3.61 11.65 1.29
CA GLU A 251 3.95 12.68 2.27
C GLU A 251 4.03 12.09 3.68
N ALA A 252 3.04 11.28 4.08
CA ALA A 252 3.07 10.56 5.35
C ALA A 252 4.32 9.69 5.47
N ARG A 253 4.73 9.05 4.37
CA ARG A 253 5.94 8.23 4.32
C ARG A 253 7.22 9.07 4.48
N ALA A 254 7.31 10.22 3.82
CA ALA A 254 8.44 11.13 3.99
C ALA A 254 8.56 11.58 5.45
N LEU A 255 7.43 11.94 6.07
CA LEU A 255 7.38 12.28 7.48
C LEU A 255 7.74 11.10 8.38
N PHE A 256 7.28 9.89 8.08
CA PHE A 256 7.69 8.65 8.77
C PHE A 256 9.20 8.49 8.84
N THR A 257 9.88 8.75 7.72
CA THR A 257 11.33 8.64 7.62
C THR A 257 12.02 9.70 8.48
N HIS A 258 11.46 10.91 8.54
CA HIS A 258 11.92 11.96 9.43
C HIS A 258 11.71 11.61 10.92
N CYS A 259 10.51 11.14 11.29
CA CYS A 259 10.17 10.78 12.68
C CYS A 259 11.07 9.69 13.26
N ARG A 260 11.62 8.83 12.39
CA ARG A 260 12.56 7.78 12.80
C ARG A 260 13.84 8.34 13.45
N ALA A 261 14.30 9.52 13.04
CA ALA A 261 15.49 10.14 13.63
C ALA A 261 15.34 10.36 15.14
N PHE A 262 14.14 10.78 15.60
CA PHE A 262 13.84 10.94 17.02
C PHE A 262 13.87 9.61 17.78
N LEU A 263 13.41 8.52 17.16
CA LEU A 263 13.48 7.18 17.77
C LEU A 263 14.91 6.67 17.90
N ASP A 264 15.70 6.85 16.84
CA ASP A 264 17.10 6.43 16.83
C ASP A 264 17.89 7.22 17.89
N GLU A 265 17.60 8.51 18.07
CA GLU A 265 18.18 9.35 19.12
C GLU A 265 17.77 8.91 20.53
N ALA A 266 16.47 8.69 20.77
CA ALA A 266 15.98 8.21 22.07
C ALA A 266 16.65 6.89 22.49
N GLN A 267 16.89 5.99 21.53
CA GLN A 267 17.58 4.73 21.76
C GLN A 267 19.06 4.93 22.07
N ARG A 268 19.74 5.83 21.35
CA ARG A 268 21.14 6.17 21.60
C ARG A 268 21.34 6.69 23.03
N LEU A 269 20.48 7.62 23.45
CA LEU A 269 20.51 8.19 24.80
C LEU A 269 20.25 7.14 25.87
N SER A 270 19.27 6.26 25.64
CA SER A 270 18.94 5.16 26.57
C SER A 270 20.07 4.12 26.70
N ALA A 271 20.78 3.82 25.61
CA ALA A 271 21.92 2.91 25.65
C ALA A 271 23.11 3.50 26.41
N SER A 272 23.35 4.81 26.25
CA SER A 272 24.46 5.50 26.91
C SER A 272 24.33 5.55 28.44
N SER A 273 23.10 5.68 28.98
CA SER A 273 22.86 5.67 30.42
C SER A 273 23.05 4.28 31.05
N SER A 274 22.73 3.22 30.31
CA SER A 274 22.94 1.84 30.80
C SER A 274 24.42 1.49 30.91
N SER A 275 25.27 1.96 29.98
CA SER A 275 26.72 1.79 30.06
C SER A 275 27.37 2.58 31.20
N ALA A 276 26.85 3.76 31.53
CA ALA A 276 27.39 4.59 32.62
C ALA A 276 27.05 4.04 34.02
N SER A 277 25.95 3.29 34.15
CA SER A 277 25.50 2.74 35.45
C SER A 277 26.17 1.41 35.83
N SER A 278 27.07 0.88 34.99
CA SER A 278 27.74 -0.42 35.17
C SER A 278 29.24 -0.30 35.51
N GLN A 279 29.72 0.93 35.76
CA GLN A 279 31.08 1.23 36.26
C GLN A 279 30.99 1.73 37.70
#